data_AF-A0A3C0TUP1-F1
#
_entry.id   AF-A0A3C0TUP1-F1
#
_cell.length_a   1.000
_cell.length_b   1.000
_cell.length_c   1.000
_cell.angle_alpha   90.00
_cell.angle_beta   90.00
_cell.angle_gamma   90.00
#
_symmetry.space_group_name_H-M   'P 1'
#
loop_
_entity.id
_entity.type
_entity.pdbx_description
1 polymer ?
#
loop_
_entity_poly.entity_id
_entity_poly.type
_entity_poly.pdbx_seq_one_letter_code
_entity_poly.pdbx_strand_id
1 'polypeptide(L)'
;RSLREFNLRWSRRVLAQGPVVILISDGLDRDAGQGIGPEIERLHKSCRRLIWLNPLLRYEGFAPKSTGIRAILPHVDEFRPAHNLASLMGLAEALSRPQPGFGTGKFRDELRTG
;
A
#
# COMPACT_ATOMS: atom_id res chain seq x y z
N ARG A 1 -8.79 -8.50 8.31
CA ARG A 1 -9.37 -9.82 7.93
C ARG A 1 -9.36 -10.08 6.42
N SER A 2 -9.82 -9.14 5.59
CA SER A 2 -9.89 -9.27 4.12
C SER A 2 -8.56 -9.65 3.45
N LEU A 3 -7.45 -9.03 3.83
CA LEU A 3 -6.14 -9.32 3.21
C LEU A 3 -5.66 -10.76 3.47
N ARG A 4 -5.85 -11.27 4.70
CA ARG A 4 -5.54 -12.67 5.05
C ARG A 4 -6.35 -13.64 4.21
N GLU A 5 -7.66 -13.38 4.05
CA GLU A 5 -8.52 -14.23 3.23
C GLU A 5 -8.12 -14.20 1.76
N PHE A 6 -7.72 -13.04 1.24
CA PHE A 6 -7.13 -12.93 -0.10
C PHE A 6 -5.86 -13.76 -0.24
N ASN A 7 -4.93 -13.64 0.71
CA ASN A 7 -3.68 -14.40 0.71
C ASN A 7 -3.92 -15.92 0.75
N LEU A 8 -4.90 -16.37 1.52
CA LEU A 8 -5.26 -17.79 1.63
C LEU A 8 -5.95 -18.33 0.39
N ARG A 9 -6.88 -17.55 -0.20
CA ARG A 9 -7.74 -18.05 -1.29
C ARG A 9 -7.23 -17.72 -2.67
N TRP A 10 -6.54 -16.61 -2.87
CA TRP A 10 -6.31 -16.07 -4.22
C TRP A 10 -4.85 -15.88 -4.59
N SER A 11 -3.94 -15.65 -3.63
CA SER A 11 -2.52 -15.35 -3.91
C SER A 11 -1.89 -16.27 -4.96
N ARG A 12 -2.00 -17.60 -4.78
CA ARG A 12 -1.42 -18.60 -5.71
C ARG A 12 -2.04 -18.57 -7.11
N ARG A 13 -3.29 -18.11 -7.25
CA ARG A 13 -4.05 -18.11 -8.50
C ARG A 13 -3.79 -16.85 -9.32
N VAL A 14 -3.63 -15.72 -8.65
CA VAL A 14 -3.58 -14.40 -9.32
C VAL A 14 -2.21 -13.72 -9.23
N LEU A 15 -1.31 -14.19 -8.36
CA LEU A 15 0.01 -13.58 -8.16
C LEU A 15 1.18 -14.38 -8.74
N ALA A 16 0.94 -15.54 -9.38
CA ALA A 16 1.98 -16.47 -9.83
C ALA A 16 3.00 -15.87 -10.82
N GLN A 17 2.62 -14.82 -11.56
CA GLN A 17 3.49 -14.15 -12.54
C GLN A 17 4.14 -12.86 -11.99
N GLY A 18 4.11 -12.66 -10.66
CA GLY A 18 4.64 -11.46 -10.02
C GLY A 18 3.99 -10.19 -10.57
N PRO A 19 2.67 -10.01 -10.44
CA PRO A 19 1.98 -8.85 -10.99
C PRO A 19 2.39 -7.56 -10.28
N VAL A 20 2.02 -6.41 -10.84
CA VAL A 20 1.91 -5.17 -10.07
C VAL A 20 0.58 -5.23 -9.32
N VAL A 21 0.61 -5.00 -8.02
CA VAL A 21 -0.57 -4.97 -7.16
C VAL A 21 -0.82 -3.54 -6.73
N ILE A 22 -2.08 -3.10 -6.88
CA ILE A 22 -2.56 -1.85 -6.34
C ILE A 22 -3.45 -2.17 -5.15
N LEU A 23 -2.99 -1.82 -3.95
CA LEU A 23 -3.78 -1.84 -2.73
C LEU A 23 -4.51 -0.50 -2.61
N ILE A 24 -5.84 -0.51 -2.51
CA ILE A 24 -6.63 0.70 -2.26
C ILE A 24 -7.23 0.57 -0.87
N SER A 25 -6.75 1.35 0.08
CA SER A 25 -7.23 1.34 1.47
C SER A 25 -6.84 2.64 2.17
N ASP A 26 -7.67 3.10 3.08
CA ASP A 26 -7.47 4.29 3.91
C ASP A 26 -6.46 4.13 5.06
N GLY A 27 -6.02 2.88 5.34
CA GLY A 27 -5.13 2.58 6.46
C GLY A 27 -5.95 2.14 7.66
N LEU A 28 -6.42 0.89 7.54
CA LEU A 28 -7.35 0.17 8.41
C LEU A 28 -7.26 0.51 9.91
N ASP A 29 -8.43 0.41 10.54
CA ASP A 29 -8.76 0.69 11.94
C ASP A 29 -7.78 0.07 12.97
N ARG A 30 -7.76 0.61 14.20
CA ARG A 30 -6.82 0.20 15.27
C ARG A 30 -6.82 -1.30 15.55
N ASP A 31 -7.95 -1.96 15.34
CA ASP A 31 -8.13 -3.41 15.52
C ASP A 31 -7.54 -4.26 14.39
N ALA A 32 -7.24 -3.67 13.23
CA ALA A 32 -6.61 -4.35 12.11
C ALA A 32 -5.07 -4.45 12.26
N GLY A 33 -4.47 -3.68 13.18
CA GLY A 33 -3.03 -3.71 13.43
C GLY A 33 -2.52 -5.08 13.89
N GLN A 34 -3.35 -5.85 14.61
CA GLN A 34 -3.01 -7.23 15.00
C GLN A 34 -3.13 -8.16 13.79
N GLY A 35 -1.99 -8.40 13.13
CA GLY A 35 -1.85 -9.39 12.07
C GLY A 35 -1.83 -8.85 10.63
N ILE A 36 -1.96 -7.54 10.42
CA ILE A 36 -1.82 -6.99 9.05
C ILE A 36 -0.38 -7.01 8.53
N GLY A 37 0.62 -6.82 9.39
CA GLY A 37 2.05 -6.81 9.03
C GLY A 37 2.49 -8.08 8.29
N PRO A 38 2.29 -9.28 8.86
CA PRO A 38 2.62 -10.53 8.17
C PRO A 38 1.88 -10.72 6.84
N GLU A 39 0.64 -10.25 6.75
CA GLU A 39 -0.18 -10.43 5.55
C GLU A 39 0.21 -9.47 4.43
N ILE A 40 0.59 -8.23 4.75
CA ILE A 40 1.09 -7.28 3.76
C ILE A 40 2.51 -7.65 3.31
N GLU A 41 3.35 -8.15 4.21
CA GLU A 41 4.68 -8.68 3.86
C GLU A 41 4.54 -9.86 2.87
N ARG A 42 3.60 -10.78 3.15
CA ARG A 42 3.32 -11.91 2.25
C ARG A 42 2.83 -11.43 0.88
N LEU A 43 1.97 -10.41 0.85
CA LEU A 43 1.51 -9.82 -0.41
C LEU A 43 2.68 -9.21 -1.19
N HIS A 44 3.53 -8.43 -0.52
CA HIS A 44 4.71 -7.78 -1.12
C HIS A 44 5.63 -8.81 -1.76
N LYS A 45 5.99 -9.88 -1.04
CA LYS A 45 6.82 -10.98 -1.56
C LYS A 45 6.19 -11.73 -2.75
N SER A 46 4.88 -11.63 -2.93
CA SER A 46 4.14 -12.32 -3.99
C SER A 46 3.96 -11.48 -5.25
N CYS A 47 4.35 -10.20 -5.23
CA CYS A 47 4.17 -9.29 -6.36
C CYS A 47 5.52 -8.67 -6.76
N ARG A 48 5.65 -8.20 -8.01
CA ARG A 48 6.87 -7.48 -8.41
C ARG A 48 6.91 -6.03 -7.93
N ARG A 49 5.73 -5.49 -7.59
CA ARG A 49 5.53 -4.12 -7.11
C ARG A 49 4.20 -4.01 -6.39
N LEU A 50 4.22 -3.45 -5.18
CA LEU A 50 3.04 -3.15 -4.37
C LEU A 50 2.89 -1.64 -4.21
N ILE A 51 1.85 -1.10 -4.84
CA ILE A 51 1.47 0.32 -4.78
C ILE A 51 0.28 0.45 -3.83
N TRP A 52 0.41 1.23 -2.77
CA TRP A 52 -0.70 1.55 -1.88
C TRP A 52 -1.26 2.93 -2.19
N LEU A 53 -2.52 2.95 -2.63
CA LEU A 53 -3.31 4.15 -2.84
C LEU A 53 -4.22 4.40 -1.65
N ASN A 54 -4.06 5.56 -1.01
CA ASN A 54 -4.92 5.97 0.08
C ASN A 54 -5.96 7.00 -0.41
N PRO A 55 -7.25 6.61 -0.52
CA PRO A 55 -8.29 7.51 -1.00
C PRO A 55 -8.64 8.65 -0.04
N LEU A 56 -8.28 8.56 1.24
CA LEU A 56 -8.69 9.54 2.26
C LEU A 56 -7.62 10.60 2.59
N LEU A 57 -6.51 10.63 1.85
CA LEU A 57 -5.33 11.43 2.24
C LEU A 57 -5.51 12.96 2.09
N ARG A 58 -6.73 13.49 1.90
CA ARG A 58 -7.04 14.95 1.89
C ARG A 58 -7.48 15.51 3.24
N TYR A 59 -7.59 14.71 4.28
CA TYR A 59 -7.93 15.28 5.59
C TYR A 59 -6.71 16.06 6.09
N GLU A 60 -6.82 17.40 6.25
CA GLU A 60 -5.77 18.31 6.74
C GLU A 60 -5.17 17.91 8.11
N GLY A 61 -5.71 16.86 8.75
CA GLY A 61 -5.20 16.25 9.98
C GLY A 61 -4.82 14.77 9.85
N PHE A 62 -4.47 14.25 8.66
CA PHE A 62 -3.95 12.88 8.55
C PHE A 62 -2.62 12.75 9.29
N ALA A 63 -2.71 12.40 10.57
CA ALA A 63 -1.59 11.98 11.38
C ALA A 63 -1.50 10.45 11.26
N PRO A 64 -0.39 9.88 10.79
CA PRO A 64 -0.18 8.43 10.70
C PRO A 64 0.04 7.80 12.09
N LYS A 65 -0.99 7.92 12.93
CA LYS A 65 -1.04 7.44 14.31
C LYS A 65 -1.66 6.06 14.43
N SER A 66 -2.28 5.54 13.36
CA SER A 66 -2.83 4.18 13.40
C SER A 66 -1.71 3.14 13.29
N THR A 67 -1.83 2.09 14.10
CA THR A 67 -0.94 0.92 14.08
C THR A 67 -0.94 0.24 12.71
N GLY A 68 -2.08 0.26 12.00
CA GLY A 68 -2.23 -0.27 10.65
C GLY A 68 -1.33 0.44 9.63
N ILE A 69 -1.28 1.77 9.63
CA ILE A 69 -0.41 2.53 8.72
C ILE A 69 1.06 2.19 8.95
N ARG A 70 1.50 2.18 10.22
CA ARG A 70 2.89 1.82 10.59
C ARG A 70 3.25 0.39 10.19
N ALA A 71 2.28 -0.52 10.22
CA ALA A 71 2.48 -1.91 9.81
C ALA A 71 2.50 -2.10 8.28
N ILE A 72 1.82 -1.27 7.49
CA ILE A 72 1.78 -1.39 6.02
C ILE A 72 2.99 -0.74 5.36
N LEU A 73 3.36 0.47 5.80
CA LEU A 73 4.35 1.32 5.12
C LEU A 73 5.72 0.66 4.85
N PRO A 74 6.26 -0.21 5.72
CA PRO A 74 7.52 -0.89 5.44
C PRO A 74 7.47 -1.88 4.26
N HIS A 75 6.28 -2.35 3.89
CA HIS A 75 6.08 -3.44 2.94
C HIS A 75 5.48 -2.98 1.61
N VAL A 76 5.34 -1.67 1.38
CA VAL A 76 4.89 -1.12 0.09
C VAL A 76 6.08 -0.51 -0.63
N ASP A 77 6.15 -0.70 -1.95
CA ASP A 77 7.18 -0.06 -2.75
C ASP A 77 6.86 1.41 -2.98
N GLU A 78 5.57 1.73 -2.98
CA GLU A 78 5.06 3.06 -3.25
C GLU A 78 3.76 3.35 -2.48
N PHE A 79 3.63 4.59 -2.02
CA PHE A 79 2.44 5.09 -1.35
C PHE A 79 1.99 6.40 -2.00
N ARG A 80 0.73 6.47 -2.47
CA ARG A 80 0.18 7.68 -3.10
C ARG A 80 -1.21 8.05 -2.56
N PRO A 81 -1.51 9.35 -2.48
CA PRO A 81 -2.88 9.84 -2.34
C PRO A 81 -3.74 9.51 -3.56
N ALA A 82 -4.99 9.04 -3.37
CA ALA A 82 -5.90 8.69 -4.47
C ALA A 82 -6.85 9.84 -4.90
N HIS A 83 -6.61 11.07 -4.44
CA HIS A 83 -7.64 12.12 -4.39
C HIS A 83 -7.54 13.21 -5.48
N ASN A 84 -7.13 12.87 -6.69
CA ASN A 84 -7.53 13.59 -7.91
C ASN A 84 -7.45 12.65 -9.13
N LEU A 85 -8.26 12.92 -10.15
CA LEU A 85 -8.24 12.20 -11.44
C LEU A 85 -6.83 12.17 -12.06
N ALA A 86 -6.01 13.20 -11.79
CA ALA A 86 -4.61 13.28 -12.18
C ALA A 86 -3.71 12.22 -11.53
N SER A 87 -3.97 11.80 -10.28
CA SER A 87 -3.25 10.72 -9.59
C SER A 87 -3.57 9.35 -10.19
N LEU A 88 -4.82 9.13 -10.62
CA LEU A 88 -5.23 7.92 -11.35
C LEU A 88 -4.64 7.90 -12.77
N MET A 89 -4.58 9.04 -13.45
CA MET A 89 -3.88 9.16 -14.74
C MET A 89 -2.38 8.96 -14.59
N GLY A 90 -1.75 9.51 -13.55
CA GLY A 90 -0.34 9.31 -13.24
C GLY A 90 -0.03 7.87 -12.79
N LEU A 91 -1.01 7.15 -12.22
CA LEU A 91 -0.92 5.71 -11.97
C LEU A 91 -0.97 4.93 -13.28
N ALA A 92 -1.91 5.25 -14.18
CA ALA A 92 -1.97 4.64 -15.51
C ALA A 92 -0.65 4.86 -16.27
N GLU A 93 -0.11 6.08 -16.23
CA GLU A 93 1.19 6.41 -16.85
C GLU A 93 2.36 5.67 -16.20
N ALA A 94 2.38 5.51 -14.86
CA ALA A 94 3.39 4.75 -14.14
C ALA A 94 3.32 3.23 -14.38
N LEU A 95 2.13 2.70 -14.67
CA LEU A 95 1.94 1.31 -15.11
C LEU A 95 2.37 1.12 -16.56
N SER A 96 2.28 2.15 -17.39
CA SER A 96 2.66 2.14 -18.81
C SER A 96 4.17 2.34 -19.04
N ARG A 97 4.92 2.88 -18.07
CA ARG A 97 6.37 3.08 -18.18
C ARG A 97 7.16 2.00 -17.44
N PRO A 98 8.16 1.35 -18.07
CA PRO A 98 9.10 0.50 -17.36
C PRO A 98 10.20 1.35 -16.70
N GLN A 99 9.94 2.06 -15.58
CA GLN A 99 11.01 2.70 -14.78
C GLN A 99 10.56 3.30 -13.40
N PRO A 100 11.47 3.97 -12.66
CA PRO A 100 11.98 3.63 -11.32
C PRO A 100 11.04 3.98 -10.14
N GLY A 101 11.25 3.32 -9.00
CA GLY A 101 10.41 3.45 -7.81
C GLY A 101 10.31 4.88 -7.26
N PHE A 102 9.09 5.37 -7.10
CA PHE A 102 8.79 6.57 -6.32
C PHE A 102 8.99 6.24 -4.84
N GLY A 103 10.02 6.82 -4.23
CA GLY A 103 10.51 6.38 -2.93
C GLY A 103 9.55 6.65 -1.77
N THR A 104 9.36 5.64 -0.93
CA THR A 104 8.75 5.74 0.40
C THR A 104 9.51 6.65 1.38
N GLY A 105 10.67 7.20 0.99
CA GLY A 105 11.57 7.98 1.83
C GLY A 105 10.90 9.16 2.53
N LYS A 106 10.12 9.97 1.81
CA LYS A 106 9.47 11.17 2.38
C LYS A 106 8.50 10.82 3.52
N PHE A 107 7.77 9.72 3.42
CA PHE A 107 6.84 9.29 4.47
C PHE A 107 7.53 8.54 5.62
N ARG A 108 8.64 7.84 5.36
CA ARG A 108 9.41 7.15 6.40
C ARG A 108 9.98 8.11 7.44
N ASP A 109 10.41 9.29 7.02
CA ASP A 109 10.97 10.31 7.91
C ASP A 109 9.89 10.96 8.78
N GLU A 110 8.69 11.21 8.23
CA GLU A 110 7.54 11.75 8.99
C GLU A 110 7.03 10.77 10.07
N LEU A 111 7.17 9.45 9.87
CA LEU A 111 6.76 8.43 10.85
C LEU A 111 7.76 8.24 12.02
N ARG A 112 9.04 8.57 11.84
CA ARG A 112 10.05 8.44 12.91
C ARG A 112 9.96 9.57 13.93
N THR A 113 9.33 10.68 13.56
CA THR A 113 9.35 11.93 14.34
C THR A 113 8.05 12.14 15.15
N GLY A 114 7.19 11.12 15.30
CA GLY A 114 5.88 11.23 15.97
C GLY A 114 5.39 9.99 16.70
#